data_AF-A0A9P0L789-F1
#
_entry.id   AF-A0A9P0L789-F1
#
_cell.length_a   1.000
_cell.length_b   1.000
_cell.length_c   1.000
_cell.angle_alpha   90.00
_cell.angle_beta   90.00
_cell.angle_gamma   90.00
#
_symmetry.space_group_name_H-M   'P 1'
#
loop_
_entity.id
_entity.type
_entity.pdbx_description
1 polymer ?
#
loop_
_entity_poly.entity_id
_entity_poly.type
_entity_poly.pdbx_seq_one_letter_code
_entity_poly.pdbx_strand_id
1 'polypeptide(L)' 'MIMDNYQYQIHYQDPSKTRWRCRMHQKNLCRAILYTTGNCVMIHNGHNHAPVDNIPYDHLKMQVVKIIDKRRPWRR' A
#
# COMPACT_ATOMS: atom_id res chain seq x y z
N MET A 1 3.24 0.57 6.72
CA MET A 1 1.77 0.49 6.60
C MET A 1 1.39 -0.90 6.11
N ILE A 2 0.28 -1.47 6.58
CA ILE A 2 -0.28 -2.72 6.08
C ILE A 2 -1.67 -2.46 5.51
N MET A 3 -1.94 -3.01 4.33
CA MET A 3 -3.24 -2.96 3.64
C MET A 3 -3.40 -4.24 2.83
N ASP A 4 -4.57 -4.89 2.90
CA ASP A 4 -4.89 -6.14 2.18
C ASP A 4 -3.80 -7.21 2.37
N ASN A 5 -3.26 -7.35 3.59
CA ASN A 5 -2.17 -8.27 3.94
C ASN A 5 -0.86 -8.04 3.17
N TYR A 6 -0.69 -6.86 2.57
CA TYR A 6 0.56 -6.42 1.97
C TYR A 6 1.24 -5.38 2.86
N GLN A 7 2.55 -5.57 3.05
CA GLN A 7 3.38 -4.62 3.78
C GLN A 7 3.95 -3.56 2.85
N TYR A 8 3.89 -2.32 3.30
CA TYR A 8 4.44 -1.18 2.62
C TYR A 8 5.40 -0.41 3.53
N GLN A 9 6.45 0.11 2.91
CA GLN A 9 7.42 0.99 3.51
C GLN A 9 7.32 2.39 2.89
N ILE A 10 7.68 3.41 3.68
CA ILE A 10 7.73 4.79 3.18
C ILE A 10 8.78 4.83 2.06
N HIS A 11 8.39 5.38 0.91
CA HIS A 11 9.32 5.72 -0.14
C HIS A 11 9.80 7.16 0.04
N TYR A 12 8.86 8.09 0.19
CA TYR A 12 9.11 9.47 0.61
C TYR A 12 7.83 10.07 1.19
N GLN A 13 8.00 11.18 1.90
CA GLN A 13 6.92 11.89 2.58
C GLN A 13 7.00 13.37 2.24
N ASP A 14 5.89 13.91 1.75
CA ASP A 14 5.65 15.34 1.54
C ASP A 14 4.72 15.85 2.65
N PRO A 15 4.63 17.18 2.89
CA PRO A 15 3.71 17.76 3.87
C PRO A 15 2.23 17.39 3.64
N SER A 16 1.85 17.15 2.39
CA SER A 16 0.47 16.85 1.99
C SER A 16 0.18 15.36 1.81
N LYS A 17 1.20 14.52 1.58
CA LYS A 17 1.03 13.11 1.23
C LYS A 17 2.24 12.27 1.57
N THR A 18 2.01 11.00 1.93
CA THR A 18 3.09 10.02 2.03
C THR A 18 2.96 9.01 0.89
N ARG A 19 4.05 8.80 0.15
CA ARG A 19 4.13 7.72 -0.83
C ARG A 19 4.70 6.48 -0.18
N TRP A 20 3.95 5.41 -0.27
CA TRP A 20 4.34 4.08 0.20
C TRP A 20 4.63 3.17 -1.00
N ARG A 21 5.65 2.34 -0.88
CA ARG A 21 5.96 1.29 -1.86
C ARG A 21 5.86 -0.08 -1.20
N CYS A 22 5.47 -1.09 -1.96
CA CYS A 22 5.46 -2.46 -1.46
C CYS A 22 6.85 -2.85 -0.91
N ARG A 23 6.87 -3.55 0.23
CA ARG A 23 8.11 -4.04 0.85
C ARG A 23 8.84 -5.03 -0.08
N MET A 24 8.09 -5.81 -0.86
CA MET A 24 8.63 -6.76 -1.83
C MET A 24 9.08 -6.10 -3.15
N HIS A 25 9.16 -4.76 -3.22
CA HIS A 25 9.69 -4.07 -4.39
C HIS A 25 11.09 -4.56 -4.80
N GLN A 26 11.98 -4.77 -3.83
CA GLN A 26 13.35 -5.25 -4.10
C GLN A 26 13.41 -6.74 -4.47
N LYS A 27 12.54 -7.56 -3.87
CA LYS A 27 12.56 -9.03 -4.06
C LYS A 27 11.79 -9.50 -5.30
N ASN A 28 10.65 -8.86 -5.60
CA ASN A 28 9.70 -9.29 -6.62
C ASN A 28 9.49 -8.23 -7.71
N LEU A 29 10.26 -7.15 -7.71
CA LEU A 29 10.06 -5.99 -8.59
C LEU A 29 8.63 -5.43 -8.53
N CYS A 30 7.94 -5.64 -7.40
CA CYS A 30 6.56 -5.25 -7.21
C CYS A 30 6.40 -3.74 -7.37
N ARG A 31 5.44 -3.32 -8.21
CA ARG A 31 5.19 -1.91 -8.54
C ARG A 31 3.97 -1.33 -7.80
N ALA A 32 3.42 -2.07 -6.84
CA ALA A 32 2.32 -1.59 -6.01
C ALA A 32 2.77 -0.40 -5.15
N ILE A 33 2.00 0.68 -5.24
CA ILE A 33 2.25 1.97 -4.61
C ILE A 33 0.96 2.41 -3.92
N LEU A 34 1.09 3.00 -2.74
CA LEU A 34 -0.02 3.69 -2.09
C LEU A 34 0.35 5.14 -1.85
N TYR A 35 -0.67 6.00 -1.80
CA TYR A 35 -0.53 7.35 -1.27
C TYR A 35 -1.50 7.54 -0.12
N THR A 36 -1.02 8.05 1.00
CA THR A 36 -1.88 8.44 2.13
C THR A 36 -1.94 9.95 2.22
N THR A 37 -3.15 10.51 2.32
CA THR A 37 -3.42 11.94 2.44
C THR A 37 -4.57 12.17 3.40
N GLY A 38 -4.32 12.81 4.55
CA GLY A 38 -5.34 12.94 5.61
C GLY A 38 -5.90 11.58 6.01
N ASN A 39 -7.23 11.40 5.86
CA ASN A 39 -7.92 10.13 6.13
C ASN A 39 -8.20 9.28 4.87
N CYS A 40 -7.47 9.52 3.77
CA CYS A 40 -7.64 8.80 2.51
C CYS A 40 -6.40 7.98 2.16
N VAL A 41 -6.64 6.84 1.52
CA VAL A 41 -5.59 6.03 0.90
C VAL A 41 -5.92 5.79 -0.57
N MET A 42 -5.00 6.19 -1.44
CA MET A 42 -5.08 5.96 -2.88
C MET A 42 -4.21 4.77 -3.27
N ILE A 43 -4.81 3.77 -3.93
CA ILE A 43 -4.11 2.56 -4.38
C ILE A 43 -3.68 2.73 -5.84
N HIS A 44 -2.38 2.56 -6.11
CA HIS A 44 -1.79 2.60 -7.43
C HIS A 44 -1.11 1.27 -7.75
N ASN A 45 -1.50 0.67 -8.88
CA ASN A 45 -1.04 -0.64 -9.37
C ASN A 45 -1.44 -1.83 -8.47
N GLY A 46 -1.50 -3.02 -9.09
CA GLY A 46 -1.68 -4.28 -8.37
C GLY A 46 -0.36 -4.86 -7.86
N HIS A 47 -0.45 -5.80 -6.93
CA HIS A 47 0.68 -6.63 -6.54
C HIS A 47 0.89 -7.74 -7.56
N ASN A 48 2.14 -8.17 -7.73
CA ASN A 48 2.54 -9.29 -8.59
C ASN A 48 2.99 -10.51 -7.78
N HIS A 49 2.63 -10.56 -6.50
CA HIS A 49 2.99 -11.64 -5.58
C HIS A 49 1.87 -11.87 -4.58
N ALA A 50 1.88 -13.04 -3.96
CA ALA A 50 0.97 -13.36 -2.86
C ALA A 50 1.25 -12.47 -1.64
N PRO A 51 0.24 -12.22 -0.80
CA PRO A 51 0.43 -11.61 0.52
C PRO A 51 1.45 -12.39 1.36
N VAL A 52 2.01 -11.73 2.36
CA VAL A 52 2.95 -12.38 3.29
C VAL A 52 2.14 -12.97 4.44
N ASP A 53 2.31 -14.26 4.70
CA ASP A 53 1.73 -14.91 5.86
C ASP A 53 2.45 -14.46 7.14
N ASN A 54 1.69 -14.22 8.22
CA ASN A 54 2.19 -13.78 9.54
C ASN A 54 2.76 -12.36 9.59
N ILE A 55 1.92 -11.38 9.33
CA ILE A 55 2.22 -9.99 9.65
C ILE A 55 1.87 -9.75 11.13
N PRO A 56 2.82 -9.35 11.99
CA PRO A 56 2.51 -9.06 13.39
C PRO A 56 1.67 -7.78 13.49
N TYR A 57 0.48 -7.89 14.09
CA TYR A 57 -0.46 -6.78 14.25
C TYR A 57 -0.41 -6.12 15.64
N ASP A 58 0.31 -6.71 16.60
CA ASP A 58 0.20 -6.42 18.04
C ASP A 58 0.44 -4.96 18.43
N HIS A 59 1.23 -4.22 17.64
CA HIS A 59 1.55 -2.81 17.89
C HIS A 59 1.04 -1.86 16.80
N LEU A 60 0.15 -2.35 15.92
CA LEU A 60 -0.40 -1.55 14.83
C LEU A 60 -1.71 -0.90 15.24
N LYS A 61 -1.80 0.41 14.99
CA LYS A 61 -3.05 1.15 15.15
C LYS A 61 -3.91 0.96 13.89
N MET A 62 -5.05 0.31 14.05
CA MET A 62 -6.07 0.26 13.00
C MET A 62 -6.69 1.63 12.80
N GLN A 63 -7.01 1.98 11.55
CA GLN A 63 -7.64 3.24 11.20
C GLN A 63 -8.67 3.02 10.10
N VAL A 64 -9.87 3.57 10.29
CA VAL A 64 -10.91 3.61 9.26
C VAL A 64 -10.59 4.76 8.31
N VAL A 65 -10.30 4.41 7.06
CA VAL A 65 -9.85 5.34 6.03
C VAL A 65 -10.74 5.20 4.79
N LYS A 66 -10.81 6.26 3.99
CA LYS A 66 -11.44 6.20 2.67
C LYS A 66 -10.46 5.60 1.66
N ILE A 67 -10.83 4.48 1.05
CA ILE A 67 -10.05 3.87 -0.02
C ILE A 67 -10.47 4.44 -1.38
N ILE A 68 -9.47 4.86 -2.16
CA ILE A 68 -9.63 5.30 -3.55
C ILE A 68 -8.79 4.38 -4.41
N ASP A 69 -9.43 3.43 -5.10
CA ASP A 69 -8.75 2.52 -6.00
C ASP A 69 -8.51 3.20 -7.36
N LYS A 70 -7.25 3.44 -7.72
CA LYS A 70 -6.83 3.97 -9.02
C LYS A 70 -6.16 2.90 -9.89
N ARG A 71 -6.20 1.63 -9.50
CA ARG A 71 -5.78 0.52 -10.37
C ARG A 71 -6.61 0.61 -11.66
N ARG A 72 -5.94 0.59 -12.81
CA ARG A 72 -6.66 0.64 -14.10
C ARG A 72 -7.64 -0.54 -14.13
N PRO A 73 -8.94 -0.31 -14.40
CA PRO A 73 -9.83 -1.42 -14.69
C PRO A 73 -9.26 -2.15 -15.90
N TRP A 74 -9.24 -3.48 -15.82
CA TRP A 74 -8.81 -4.34 -16.90
C TRP A 74 -9.68 -4.01 -18.12
N ARG A 75 -9.09 -3.44 -19.18
CA ARG A 75 -9.80 -3.26 -20.46
C ARG A 75 -9.84 -4.65 -21.11
N ARG A 76 -11.03 -5.25 -21.12
CA ARG A 76 -11.32 -6.43 -21.94
C ARG A 76 -11.27 -6.08 -23.42
#